data_AF-X6NX57-F1
#
_entry.id   AF-X6NX57-F1
#
_cell.length_a   1.000
_cell.length_b   1.000
_cell.length_c   1.000
_cell.angle_alpha   90.00
_cell.angle_beta   90.00
_cell.angle_gamma   90.00
#
_symmetry.space_group_name_H-M   'P 1'
#
loop_
_entity.id
_entity.type
_entity.pdbx_description
1 polymer ?
#
loop_
_entity_poly.entity_id
_entity_poly.type
_entity_poly.pdbx_seq_one_letter_code
_entity_poly.pdbx_strand_id
1 'polypeptide(L)'
;LKDVLESNILQFREDVEEICDGADKQLRIEKELEKIREIWDNELFEFASFKNRGEVILKGQVVNEVTEKLEDSMANLNQMLTMKHVKPFRANAEELLTTLSDVSDILEHWIKLQQLWMSLESVFSAGDIARQMPQDTRTFLKVDKEWCSRFMAKAKETKTVVGCCCNEYVKSVLSSMMSDLEKCQKALDGYLEAKRNQFPRFYFVSNPALLLILSQGTDRVAVQSCFAKVFDSISRVEFEKDNIIAFQNIEAGYEGANDVEELKLSKPVSVNGNIEDWLGTLEKQMARTMYREVERVAKDSLDMELPEILKSTVHKL
;
A
#
# COMPACT_ATOMS: atom_id res chain seq x y z
N LEU A 1 -30.65 16.98 -57.93
CA LEU A 1 -31.89 17.75 -57.65
C LEU A 1 -32.95 17.48 -58.71
N LYS A 2 -32.67 17.67 -60.01
CA LYS A 2 -33.58 17.23 -61.10
C LYS A 2 -33.90 15.72 -61.03
N ASP A 3 -32.88 14.87 -60.93
CA ASP A 3 -33.08 13.41 -60.88
C ASP A 3 -33.86 12.93 -59.65
N VAL A 4 -33.78 13.68 -58.54
CA VAL A 4 -34.50 13.40 -57.28
C VAL A 4 -35.97 13.84 -57.40
N LEU A 5 -36.23 14.99 -58.03
CA LEU A 5 -37.59 15.51 -58.28
C LEU A 5 -38.33 14.75 -59.39
N GLU A 6 -37.61 14.20 -60.37
CA GLU A 6 -38.15 13.37 -61.46
C GLU A 6 -38.42 11.92 -61.02
N SER A 7 -37.77 11.47 -59.93
CA SER A 7 -38.08 10.21 -59.26
C SER A 7 -39.36 10.36 -58.46
N ASN A 8 -40.28 9.40 -58.56
CA ASN A 8 -41.59 9.45 -57.91
C ASN A 8 -41.49 9.18 -56.40
N ILE A 9 -40.76 10.04 -55.66
CA ILE A 9 -40.33 9.88 -54.26
C ILE A 9 -41.48 9.57 -53.31
N LEU A 10 -42.70 10.03 -53.62
CA LEU A 10 -43.88 9.75 -52.82
C LEU A 10 -44.27 8.27 -52.80
N GLN A 11 -43.89 7.48 -53.82
CA GLN A 11 -44.11 6.02 -53.83
C GLN A 11 -43.12 5.27 -52.94
N PHE A 12 -41.93 5.84 -52.69
CA PHE A 12 -40.87 5.26 -51.87
C PHE A 12 -40.69 6.05 -50.57
N ARG A 13 -41.74 6.74 -50.12
CA ARG A 13 -41.67 7.64 -48.96
C ARG A 13 -41.16 6.91 -47.71
N GLU A 14 -41.68 5.72 -47.43
CA GLU A 14 -41.29 4.92 -46.28
C GLU A 14 -39.80 4.52 -46.34
N ASP A 15 -39.31 4.10 -47.51
CA ASP A 15 -37.90 3.76 -47.70
C ASP A 15 -36.98 4.99 -47.52
N VAL A 16 -37.39 6.15 -48.05
CA VAL A 16 -36.65 7.41 -47.89
C VAL A 16 -36.64 7.86 -46.43
N GLU A 17 -37.77 7.75 -45.71
CA GLU A 17 -37.85 8.05 -44.29
C GLU A 17 -36.97 7.09 -43.46
N GLU A 18 -36.93 5.78 -43.78
CA GLU A 18 -36.05 4.81 -43.11
C GLU A 18 -34.56 5.12 -43.37
N ILE A 19 -34.19 5.49 -44.59
CA ILE A 19 -32.80 5.86 -44.93
C ILE A 19 -32.40 7.14 -44.20
N CYS A 20 -33.26 8.16 -44.16
CA CYS A 20 -33.00 9.41 -43.45
C CYS A 20 -32.82 9.19 -41.95
N ASP A 21 -33.73 8.44 -41.29
CA ASP A 21 -33.61 8.10 -39.87
C ASP A 21 -32.35 7.25 -39.60
N GLY A 22 -32.00 6.35 -40.53
CA GLY A 22 -30.75 5.60 -40.50
C GLY A 22 -29.50 6.49 -40.57
N ALA A 23 -29.51 7.49 -41.45
CA ALA A 23 -28.43 8.46 -41.62
C ALA A 23 -28.25 9.34 -40.38
N ASP A 24 -29.35 9.82 -39.79
CA ASP A 24 -29.32 10.62 -38.55
C ASP A 24 -28.72 9.83 -37.39
N LYS A 25 -29.08 8.54 -37.27
CA LYS A 25 -28.50 7.64 -36.26
C LYS A 25 -27.03 7.34 -36.53
N GLN A 26 -26.62 7.17 -37.78
CA GLN A 26 -25.22 6.98 -38.16
C GLN A 26 -24.36 8.20 -37.83
N LEU A 27 -24.84 9.41 -38.16
CA LEU A 27 -24.16 10.65 -37.83
C LEU A 27 -23.97 10.82 -36.32
N ARG A 28 -24.95 10.39 -35.52
CA ARG A 28 -24.82 10.39 -34.05
C ARG A 28 -23.71 9.45 -33.59
N ILE A 29 -23.66 8.21 -34.11
CA ILE A 29 -22.61 7.24 -33.79
C ILE A 29 -21.23 7.79 -34.15
N GLU A 30 -21.09 8.34 -35.35
CA GLU A 30 -19.83 8.93 -35.84
C GLU A 30 -19.33 10.05 -34.92
N LYS A 31 -20.21 10.98 -34.54
CA LYS A 31 -19.87 12.08 -33.62
C LYS A 31 -19.47 11.58 -32.24
N GLU A 32 -20.14 10.58 -31.69
CA GLU A 32 -19.77 10.04 -30.37
C GLU A 32 -18.44 9.27 -30.43
N LEU A 33 -18.19 8.52 -31.50
CA LEU A 33 -16.89 7.85 -31.73
C LEU A 33 -15.74 8.86 -31.81
N GLU A 34 -15.93 9.94 -32.54
CA GLU A 34 -14.91 10.99 -32.70
C GLU A 34 -14.63 11.70 -31.37
N LYS A 35 -15.67 11.99 -30.58
CA LYS A 35 -15.48 12.54 -29.23
C LYS A 35 -14.65 11.63 -28.33
N ILE A 36 -14.91 10.33 -28.35
CA ILE A 36 -14.14 9.36 -27.55
C ILE A 36 -12.68 9.38 -28.01
N ARG A 37 -12.42 9.37 -29.32
CA ARG A 37 -11.04 9.47 -29.84
C ARG A 37 -10.35 10.75 -29.39
N GLU A 38 -11.00 11.90 -29.53
CA GLU A 38 -10.45 13.19 -29.14
C GLU A 38 -10.11 13.27 -27.65
N ILE A 39 -10.95 12.67 -26.78
CA ILE A 39 -10.64 12.56 -25.34
C ILE A 39 -9.33 11.78 -25.15
N TRP A 40 -9.22 10.58 -25.72
CA TRP A 40 -8.09 9.69 -25.47
C TRP A 40 -6.79 10.09 -26.16
N ASP A 41 -6.87 10.87 -27.25
CA ASP A 41 -5.71 11.48 -27.90
C ASP A 41 -5.10 12.61 -27.06
N ASN A 42 -5.92 13.29 -26.25
CA ASN A 42 -5.51 14.44 -25.43
C ASN A 42 -5.36 14.12 -23.94
N GLU A 43 -5.80 12.95 -23.47
CA GLU A 43 -5.71 12.58 -22.06
C GLU A 43 -4.25 12.29 -21.66
N LEU A 44 -3.76 13.02 -20.66
CA LEU A 44 -2.37 12.96 -20.20
C LEU A 44 -2.28 12.43 -18.78
N PHE A 45 -1.24 11.64 -18.51
CA PHE A 45 -0.87 11.30 -17.14
C PHE A 45 -0.21 12.47 -16.42
N GLU A 46 -0.58 12.63 -15.15
CA GLU A 46 0.14 13.48 -14.19
C GLU A 46 1.03 12.64 -13.27
N PHE A 47 2.27 13.10 -13.09
CA PHE A 47 3.27 12.48 -12.23
C PHE A 47 3.43 13.30 -10.95
N ALA A 48 3.64 12.60 -9.83
CA ALA A 48 3.85 13.21 -8.52
C ALA A 48 5.20 12.77 -7.95
N SER A 49 5.76 13.61 -7.08
CA SER A 49 7.00 13.31 -6.36
C SER A 49 6.79 12.30 -5.25
N PHE A 50 7.72 11.34 -5.11
CA PHE A 50 7.73 10.38 -4.01
C PHE A 50 9.01 10.53 -3.18
N LYS A 51 8.85 10.94 -1.92
CA LYS A 51 9.94 11.18 -0.96
C LYS A 51 11.07 12.01 -1.61
N ASN A 52 12.31 11.54 -1.55
CA ASN A 52 13.50 12.19 -2.13
C ASN A 52 13.84 11.68 -3.54
N ARG A 53 12.99 10.87 -4.17
CA ARG A 53 13.25 10.22 -5.47
C ARG A 53 12.72 11.03 -6.67
N GLY A 54 12.11 12.18 -6.39
CA GLY A 54 11.49 13.02 -7.41
C GLY A 54 10.18 12.43 -7.93
N GLU A 55 9.74 12.92 -9.09
CA GLU A 55 8.49 12.52 -9.73
C GLU A 55 8.58 11.10 -10.35
N VAL A 56 8.26 10.08 -9.56
CA VAL A 56 8.37 8.67 -9.95
C VAL A 56 7.11 7.86 -9.67
N ILE A 57 5.97 8.54 -9.48
CA ILE A 57 4.67 7.92 -9.26
C ILE A 57 3.59 8.65 -10.06
N LEU A 58 2.54 7.92 -10.44
CA LEU A 58 1.32 8.52 -10.97
C LEU A 58 0.52 9.17 -9.83
N LYS A 59 -0.06 10.34 -10.09
CA LYS A 59 -0.85 11.08 -9.11
C LYS A 59 -2.22 10.42 -8.92
N GLY A 60 -2.52 9.98 -7.69
CA GLY A 60 -3.70 9.17 -7.40
C GLY A 60 -5.05 9.79 -7.82
N GLN A 61 -5.23 11.10 -7.65
CA GLN A 61 -6.47 11.78 -8.08
C GLN A 61 -6.70 11.66 -9.60
N VAL A 62 -5.66 11.95 -10.38
CA VAL A 62 -5.73 11.93 -11.85
C VAL A 62 -5.90 10.51 -12.36
N VAL A 63 -5.25 9.54 -11.72
CA VAL A 63 -5.44 8.12 -12.06
C VAL A 63 -6.89 7.69 -11.88
N ASN A 64 -7.54 8.08 -10.78
CA ASN A 64 -8.94 7.73 -10.55
C ASN A 64 -9.86 8.37 -11.61
N GLU A 65 -9.63 9.64 -11.96
CA GLU A 65 -10.38 10.33 -13.02
C GLU A 65 -10.20 9.65 -14.37
N VAL A 66 -8.96 9.23 -14.70
CA VAL A 66 -8.66 8.50 -15.94
C VAL A 66 -9.36 7.13 -15.95
N THR A 67 -9.37 6.41 -14.82
CA THR A 67 -10.06 5.11 -14.71
C THR A 67 -11.57 5.27 -14.90
N GLU A 68 -12.20 6.27 -14.27
CA GLU A 68 -13.63 6.55 -14.43
C GLU A 68 -13.97 6.90 -15.89
N LYS A 69 -13.18 7.77 -16.53
CA LYS A 69 -13.33 8.10 -17.95
C LYS A 69 -13.19 6.86 -18.85
N LEU A 70 -12.28 5.94 -18.53
CA LEU A 70 -12.06 4.67 -19.24
C LEU A 70 -13.31 3.79 -19.19
N GLU A 71 -13.85 3.58 -17.99
CA GLU A 71 -15.07 2.81 -17.77
C GLU A 71 -16.26 3.40 -18.54
N ASP A 72 -16.46 4.72 -18.47
CA ASP A 72 -17.51 5.42 -19.20
C ASP A 72 -17.35 5.31 -20.73
N SER A 73 -16.13 5.50 -21.23
CA SER A 73 -15.83 5.40 -22.66
C SER A 73 -16.06 3.98 -23.19
N MET A 74 -15.63 2.96 -22.43
CA MET A 74 -15.84 1.56 -22.77
C MET A 74 -17.33 1.18 -22.71
N ALA A 75 -18.08 1.69 -21.72
CA ALA A 75 -19.53 1.48 -21.63
C ALA A 75 -20.26 2.10 -22.83
N ASN A 76 -19.89 3.32 -23.22
CA ASN A 76 -20.43 4.01 -24.39
C ASN A 76 -20.14 3.25 -25.69
N LEU A 77 -18.91 2.75 -25.89
CA LEU A 77 -18.56 1.95 -27.05
C LEU A 77 -19.34 0.64 -27.11
N ASN A 78 -19.47 -0.07 -25.98
CA ASN A 78 -20.29 -1.27 -25.89
C ASN A 78 -21.75 -0.98 -26.26
N GLN A 79 -22.33 0.11 -25.77
CA GLN A 79 -23.67 0.53 -26.14
C GLN A 79 -23.78 0.79 -27.65
N MET A 80 -22.83 1.52 -28.25
CA MET A 80 -22.82 1.79 -29.69
C MET A 80 -22.76 0.50 -30.52
N LEU A 81 -21.97 -0.50 -30.10
CA LEU A 81 -21.85 -1.79 -30.79
C LEU A 81 -23.13 -2.61 -30.79
N THR A 82 -24.08 -2.33 -29.90
CA THR A 82 -25.42 -2.95 -29.90
C THR A 82 -26.41 -2.27 -30.86
N MET A 83 -26.11 -1.06 -31.35
CA MET A 83 -27.03 -0.30 -32.19
C MET A 83 -27.12 -0.89 -33.60
N LYS A 84 -28.35 -1.00 -34.15
CA LYS A 84 -28.62 -1.53 -35.51
C LYS A 84 -27.80 -0.85 -36.62
N HIS A 85 -27.56 0.46 -36.48
CA HIS A 85 -26.95 1.30 -37.51
C HIS A 85 -25.41 1.40 -37.43
N VAL A 86 -24.77 0.66 -36.52
CA VAL A 86 -23.31 0.71 -36.29
C VAL A 86 -22.48 0.06 -37.38
N LYS A 87 -23.09 -0.70 -38.32
CA LYS A 87 -22.38 -1.51 -39.34
C LYS A 87 -21.18 -0.80 -40.01
N PRO A 88 -21.28 0.47 -40.46
CA PRO A 88 -20.14 1.15 -41.10
C PRO A 88 -18.97 1.45 -40.16
N PHE A 89 -19.26 1.62 -38.87
CA PHE A 89 -18.29 2.05 -37.84
C PHE A 89 -17.84 0.91 -36.93
N ARG A 90 -18.41 -0.28 -37.11
CA ARG A 90 -18.23 -1.43 -36.22
C ARG A 90 -16.75 -1.78 -36.03
N ALA A 91 -15.98 -1.88 -37.11
CA ALA A 91 -14.56 -2.20 -37.05
C ALA A 91 -13.78 -1.16 -36.22
N ASN A 92 -14.03 0.12 -36.47
CA ASN A 92 -13.38 1.22 -35.75
C ASN A 92 -13.76 1.26 -34.26
N ALA A 93 -15.01 0.96 -33.94
CA ALA A 93 -15.50 0.89 -32.56
C ALA A 93 -14.92 -0.34 -31.82
N GLU A 94 -14.84 -1.49 -32.48
CA GLU A 94 -14.22 -2.70 -31.91
C GLU A 94 -12.73 -2.49 -31.67
N GLU A 95 -11.99 -1.90 -32.61
CA GLU A 95 -10.56 -1.58 -32.44
C GLU A 95 -10.30 -0.61 -31.29
N LEU A 96 -11.10 0.47 -31.21
CA LEU A 96 -11.00 1.44 -30.13
C LEU A 96 -11.35 0.80 -28.78
N LEU A 97 -12.39 -0.04 -28.72
CA LEU A 97 -12.77 -0.76 -27.51
C LEU A 97 -11.66 -1.72 -27.05
N THR A 98 -11.04 -2.48 -27.98
CA THR A 98 -9.89 -3.34 -27.66
C THR A 98 -8.73 -2.51 -27.13
N THR A 99 -8.43 -1.38 -27.76
CA THR A 99 -7.36 -0.48 -27.31
C THR A 99 -7.62 0.05 -25.90
N LEU A 100 -8.84 0.54 -25.61
CA LEU A 100 -9.19 1.04 -24.28
C LEU A 100 -9.23 -0.07 -23.22
N SER A 101 -9.68 -1.28 -23.58
CA SER A 101 -9.62 -2.44 -22.68
C SER A 101 -8.18 -2.77 -22.29
N ASP A 102 -7.27 -2.82 -23.28
CA ASP A 102 -5.84 -3.03 -23.05
C ASP A 102 -5.25 -1.94 -22.14
N VAL A 103 -5.64 -0.69 -22.35
CA VAL A 103 -5.20 0.45 -21.53
C VAL A 103 -5.69 0.28 -20.09
N SER A 104 -6.95 -0.11 -19.89
CA SER A 104 -7.54 -0.39 -18.57
C SER A 104 -6.74 -1.45 -17.82
N ASP A 105 -6.49 -2.59 -18.47
CA ASP A 105 -5.75 -3.70 -17.88
C ASP A 105 -4.34 -3.27 -17.48
N ILE A 106 -3.62 -2.57 -18.36
CA ILE A 106 -2.25 -2.11 -18.07
C ILE A 106 -2.24 -1.07 -16.96
N LEU A 107 -3.21 -0.16 -16.92
CA LEU A 107 -3.33 0.84 -15.87
C LEU A 107 -3.58 0.18 -14.51
N GLU A 108 -4.45 -0.83 -14.43
CA GLU A 108 -4.71 -1.57 -13.20
C GLU A 108 -3.44 -2.26 -12.68
N HIS A 109 -2.71 -2.94 -13.57
CA HIS A 109 -1.43 -3.58 -13.22
C HIS A 109 -0.38 -2.56 -12.78
N TRP A 110 -0.33 -1.38 -13.43
CA TRP A 110 0.57 -0.31 -13.06
C TRP A 110 0.27 0.20 -11.65
N ILE A 111 -0.99 0.48 -11.33
CA ILE A 111 -1.40 0.95 -10.01
C ILE A 111 -1.02 -0.06 -8.93
N LYS A 112 -1.31 -1.35 -9.16
CA LYS A 112 -0.94 -2.43 -8.24
C LYS A 112 0.58 -2.50 -8.02
N LEU A 113 1.35 -2.42 -9.10
CA LEU A 113 2.80 -2.43 -9.04
C LEU A 113 3.32 -1.21 -8.27
N GLN A 114 2.80 -0.02 -8.54
CA GLN A 114 3.17 1.21 -7.83
C GLN A 114 2.91 1.10 -6.33
N GLN A 115 1.75 0.60 -5.93
CA GLN A 115 1.40 0.41 -4.52
C GLN A 115 2.34 -0.59 -3.84
N LEU A 116 2.64 -1.72 -4.50
CA LEU A 116 3.57 -2.73 -4.00
C LEU A 116 5.00 -2.21 -3.93
N TRP A 117 5.46 -1.47 -4.94
CA TRP A 117 6.77 -0.85 -4.94
C TRP A 117 6.89 0.16 -3.79
N MET A 118 5.88 1.02 -3.56
CA MET A 118 5.88 1.99 -2.47
C MET A 118 5.92 1.33 -1.08
N SER A 119 5.23 0.20 -0.88
CA SER A 119 5.28 -0.52 0.40
C SER A 119 6.65 -1.14 0.63
N LEU A 120 7.22 -1.79 -0.39
CA LEU A 120 8.52 -2.44 -0.33
C LEU A 120 9.68 -1.42 -0.25
N GLU A 121 9.54 -0.24 -0.83
CA GLU A 121 10.55 0.84 -0.77
C GLU A 121 10.87 1.22 0.67
N SER A 122 9.86 1.28 1.54
CA SER A 122 10.04 1.59 2.96
C SER A 122 10.80 0.52 3.74
N VAL A 123 10.80 -0.72 3.26
CA VAL A 123 11.40 -1.87 3.93
C VAL A 123 12.82 -2.15 3.41
N PHE A 124 13.02 -2.06 2.09
CA PHE A 124 14.25 -2.48 1.44
C PHE A 124 15.21 -1.32 1.09
N SER A 125 14.78 -0.06 1.13
CA SER A 125 15.67 1.07 0.80
C SER A 125 16.71 1.36 1.89
N ALA A 126 16.33 1.22 3.16
CA ALA A 126 17.23 1.43 4.30
C ALA A 126 16.66 0.75 5.55
N GLY A 127 17.54 0.17 6.38
CA GLY A 127 17.16 -0.40 7.68
C GLY A 127 17.77 -1.78 7.93
N ASP A 128 17.49 -2.31 9.12
CA ASP A 128 18.05 -3.60 9.53
C ASP A 128 17.46 -4.77 8.74
N ILE A 129 16.22 -4.66 8.25
CA ILE A 129 15.60 -5.69 7.39
C ILE A 129 16.36 -5.85 6.07
N ALA A 130 16.77 -4.74 5.43
CA ALA A 130 17.56 -4.79 4.20
C ALA A 130 18.92 -5.49 4.40
N ARG A 131 19.52 -5.35 5.59
CA ARG A 131 20.76 -6.06 5.95
C ARG A 131 20.53 -7.55 6.19
N GLN A 132 19.39 -7.92 6.77
CA GLN A 132 19.02 -9.32 7.03
C GLN A 132 18.56 -10.04 5.76
N MET A 133 18.08 -9.33 4.74
CA MET A 133 17.59 -9.88 3.47
C MET A 133 18.38 -9.34 2.25
N PRO A 134 19.69 -9.64 2.11
CA PRO A 134 20.55 -9.02 1.10
C PRO A 134 20.28 -9.51 -0.33
N GLN A 135 19.71 -10.70 -0.51
CA GLN A 135 19.33 -11.20 -1.83
C GLN A 135 18.10 -10.45 -2.35
N ASP A 136 17.04 -10.38 -1.56
CA ASP A 136 15.80 -9.68 -1.91
C ASP A 136 16.01 -8.18 -2.05
N THR A 137 16.85 -7.58 -1.20
CA THR A 137 17.24 -6.16 -1.32
C THR A 137 17.89 -5.88 -2.67
N ARG A 138 18.78 -6.76 -3.16
CA ARG A 138 19.41 -6.58 -4.49
C ARG A 138 18.40 -6.68 -5.62
N THR A 139 17.44 -7.60 -5.52
CA THR A 139 16.34 -7.73 -6.49
C THR A 139 15.48 -6.46 -6.49
N PHE A 140 15.06 -5.99 -5.31
CA PHE A 140 14.29 -4.75 -5.18
C PHE A 140 15.04 -3.56 -5.77
N LEU A 141 16.32 -3.36 -5.46
CA LEU A 141 17.11 -2.24 -5.99
C LEU A 141 17.26 -2.28 -7.52
N LYS A 142 17.26 -3.47 -8.13
CA LYS A 142 17.24 -3.62 -9.58
C LYS A 142 15.91 -3.13 -10.16
N VAL A 143 14.78 -3.55 -9.56
CA VAL A 143 13.44 -3.10 -9.96
C VAL A 143 13.29 -1.59 -9.73
N ASP A 144 13.73 -1.09 -8.60
CA ASP A 144 13.72 0.33 -8.24
C ASP A 144 14.45 1.19 -9.27
N LYS A 145 15.63 0.76 -9.73
CA LYS A 145 16.37 1.45 -10.78
C LYS A 145 15.60 1.45 -12.10
N GLU A 146 15.03 0.31 -12.50
CA GLU A 146 14.24 0.21 -13.74
C GLU A 146 12.99 1.09 -13.68
N TRP A 147 12.27 1.06 -12.55
CA TRP A 147 11.09 1.88 -12.26
C TRP A 147 11.40 3.39 -12.35
N CYS A 148 12.35 3.87 -11.54
CA CYS A 148 12.64 5.30 -11.44
C CYS A 148 13.37 5.85 -12.68
N SER A 149 14.33 5.12 -13.24
CA SER A 149 15.24 5.67 -14.26
C SER A 149 14.78 5.46 -15.69
N ARG A 150 14.00 4.41 -15.95
CA ARG A 150 13.63 4.01 -17.32
C ARG A 150 12.14 4.03 -17.55
N PHE A 151 11.40 3.27 -16.74
CA PHE A 151 9.96 3.13 -16.90
C PHE A 151 9.24 4.48 -16.73
N MET A 152 9.48 5.16 -15.61
CA MET A 152 8.89 6.48 -15.35
C MET A 152 9.42 7.58 -16.28
N ALA A 153 10.69 7.51 -16.67
CA ALA A 153 11.25 8.45 -17.64
C ALA A 153 10.56 8.31 -19.02
N LYS A 154 10.30 7.08 -19.46
CA LYS A 154 9.59 6.82 -20.71
C LYS A 154 8.13 7.25 -20.64
N ALA A 155 7.45 6.96 -19.52
CA ALA A 155 6.08 7.41 -19.28
C ALA A 155 5.95 8.94 -19.37
N LYS A 156 6.92 9.68 -18.82
CA LYS A 156 6.96 11.14 -18.89
C LYS A 156 7.29 11.72 -20.25
N GLU A 157 8.02 10.98 -21.07
CA GLU A 157 8.31 11.39 -22.45
C GLU A 157 7.04 11.33 -23.30
N THR A 158 6.29 10.23 -23.21
CA THR A 158 5.06 10.02 -23.99
C THR A 158 3.89 10.85 -23.46
N LYS A 159 3.71 10.90 -22.13
CA LYS A 159 2.62 11.57 -21.38
C LYS A 159 1.19 11.13 -21.67
N THR A 160 0.85 10.75 -22.90
CA THR A 160 -0.50 10.31 -23.27
C THR A 160 -0.82 8.96 -22.63
N VAL A 161 -2.06 8.80 -22.16
CA VAL A 161 -2.51 7.58 -21.48
C VAL A 161 -2.41 6.38 -22.42
N VAL A 162 -3.01 6.49 -23.61
CA VAL A 162 -3.00 5.42 -24.62
C VAL A 162 -1.58 5.13 -25.09
N GLY A 163 -0.78 6.16 -25.39
CA GLY A 163 0.59 5.99 -25.87
C GLY A 163 1.51 5.32 -24.85
N CYS A 164 1.31 5.56 -23.55
CA CYS A 164 2.03 4.88 -22.49
C CYS A 164 1.63 3.40 -22.38
N CYS A 165 0.33 3.12 -22.30
CA CYS A 165 -0.18 1.78 -22.03
C CYS A 165 -0.07 0.83 -23.25
N CYS A 166 -0.12 1.35 -24.47
CA CYS A 166 0.04 0.56 -25.70
C CYS A 166 1.50 0.25 -26.03
N ASN A 167 2.48 0.80 -25.30
CA ASN A 167 3.89 0.56 -25.56
C ASN A 167 4.31 -0.86 -25.12
N GLU A 168 4.79 -1.68 -26.06
CA GLU A 168 5.23 -3.07 -25.78
C GLU A 168 6.34 -3.16 -24.72
N TYR A 169 7.24 -2.17 -24.67
CA TYR A 169 8.27 -2.10 -23.63
C TYR A 169 7.64 -1.90 -22.25
N VAL A 170 6.64 -1.02 -22.13
CA VAL A 170 5.91 -0.80 -20.87
C VAL A 170 5.20 -2.09 -20.45
N LYS A 171 4.47 -2.75 -21.34
CA LYS A 171 3.75 -3.99 -21.06
C LYS A 171 4.68 -5.11 -20.56
N SER A 172 5.79 -5.34 -21.26
CA SER A 172 6.76 -6.40 -20.92
C SER A 172 7.51 -6.13 -19.62
N VAL A 173 8.00 -4.90 -19.43
CA VAL A 173 8.75 -4.51 -18.22
C VAL A 173 7.84 -4.48 -17.00
N LEU A 174 6.59 -4.02 -17.14
CA LEU A 174 5.61 -4.00 -16.05
C LEU A 174 5.37 -5.42 -15.49
N SER A 175 5.12 -6.40 -16.36
CA SER A 175 4.92 -7.80 -15.92
C SER A 175 6.16 -8.38 -15.23
N SER A 176 7.36 -8.12 -15.79
CA SER A 176 8.62 -8.58 -15.19
C SER A 176 8.86 -7.95 -13.81
N MET A 177 8.65 -6.64 -13.69
CA MET A 177 8.82 -5.93 -12.42
C MET A 177 7.81 -6.42 -11.38
N MET A 178 6.55 -6.63 -11.77
CA MET A 178 5.53 -7.16 -10.87
C MET A 178 5.93 -8.52 -10.30
N SER A 179 6.37 -9.45 -11.15
CA SER A 179 6.82 -10.78 -10.71
C SER A 179 8.00 -10.72 -9.74
N ASP A 180 8.95 -9.80 -9.95
CA ASP A 180 10.10 -9.65 -9.06
C ASP A 180 9.70 -9.01 -7.72
N LEU A 181 8.78 -8.04 -7.71
CA LEU A 181 8.24 -7.46 -6.48
C LEU A 181 7.40 -8.47 -5.69
N GLU A 182 6.60 -9.31 -6.35
CA GLU A 182 5.83 -10.38 -5.70
C GLU A 182 6.74 -11.40 -5.01
N LYS A 183 7.89 -11.73 -5.61
CA LYS A 183 8.90 -12.59 -4.97
C LYS A 183 9.46 -11.91 -3.71
N CYS A 184 9.80 -10.62 -3.80
CA CYS A 184 10.26 -9.85 -2.64
C CYS A 184 9.19 -9.79 -1.54
N GLN A 185 7.93 -9.58 -1.89
CA GLN A 185 6.80 -9.57 -0.94
C GLN A 185 6.65 -10.92 -0.24
N LYS A 186 6.66 -12.02 -1.01
CA LYS A 186 6.58 -13.37 -0.45
C LYS A 186 7.75 -13.70 0.47
N ALA A 187 8.96 -13.28 0.11
CA ALA A 187 10.14 -13.42 0.96
C ALA A 187 9.99 -12.61 2.25
N LEU A 188 9.46 -11.38 2.17
CA LEU A 188 9.18 -10.53 3.32
C LEU A 188 8.14 -11.17 4.26
N ASP A 189 7.05 -11.71 3.71
CA ASP A 189 6.03 -12.40 4.49
C ASP A 189 6.60 -13.64 5.21
N GLY A 190 7.43 -14.42 4.53
CA GLY A 190 8.14 -15.55 5.14
C GLY A 190 9.11 -15.12 6.24
N TYR A 191 9.81 -14.00 6.04
CA TYR A 191 10.69 -13.40 7.04
C TYR A 191 9.90 -12.93 8.29
N LEU A 192 8.77 -12.24 8.09
CA LEU A 192 7.92 -11.80 9.20
C LEU A 192 7.35 -13.01 9.98
N GLU A 193 6.95 -14.07 9.29
CA GLU A 193 6.45 -15.28 9.93
C GLU A 193 7.54 -16.00 10.74
N ALA A 194 8.78 -16.04 10.23
CA ALA A 194 9.91 -16.56 11.00
C ALA A 194 10.16 -15.75 12.28
N LYS A 195 10.02 -14.42 12.23
CA LYS A 195 10.14 -13.55 13.42
C LYS A 195 8.99 -13.77 14.41
N ARG A 196 7.76 -13.97 13.93
CA ARG A 196 6.60 -14.31 14.77
C ARG A 196 6.76 -15.64 15.50
N ASN A 197 7.31 -16.65 14.83
CA ASN A 197 7.59 -17.94 15.46
C ASN A 197 8.65 -17.84 16.56
N GLN A 198 9.61 -16.90 16.45
CA GLN A 198 10.62 -16.66 17.48
C GLN A 198 10.06 -15.91 18.68
N PHE A 199 9.15 -14.95 18.45
CA PHE A 199 8.48 -14.21 19.52
C PHE A 199 6.97 -14.14 19.28
N PRO A 200 6.19 -15.08 19.88
CA PRO A 200 4.76 -15.25 19.60
C PRO A 200 3.89 -14.01 19.84
N ARG A 201 4.32 -13.04 20.67
CA ARG A 201 3.54 -11.80 20.86
C ARG A 201 3.41 -10.97 19.58
N PHE A 202 4.30 -11.15 18.60
CA PHE A 202 4.18 -10.51 17.29
C PHE A 202 2.97 -10.97 16.47
N TYR A 203 2.26 -12.04 16.87
CA TYR A 203 0.97 -12.39 16.26
C TYR A 203 -0.15 -11.40 16.62
N PHE A 204 -0.02 -10.66 17.72
CA PHE A 204 -1.00 -9.64 18.12
C PHE A 204 -0.75 -8.27 17.47
N VAL A 205 0.32 -8.15 16.67
CA VAL A 205 0.75 -6.90 16.03
C VAL A 205 0.47 -6.96 14.53
N SER A 206 -0.06 -5.88 13.97
CA SER A 206 -0.29 -5.75 12.54
C SER A 206 1.02 -5.72 11.75
N ASN A 207 1.02 -6.16 10.48
CA ASN A 207 2.23 -6.18 9.64
C ASN A 207 2.96 -4.82 9.57
N PRO A 208 2.29 -3.66 9.38
CA PRO A 208 2.99 -2.37 9.36
C PRO A 208 3.66 -2.03 10.69
N ALA A 209 3.01 -2.36 11.82
CA ALA A 209 3.59 -2.13 13.14
C ALA A 209 4.76 -3.08 13.42
N LEU A 210 4.67 -4.34 12.97
CA LEU A 210 5.77 -5.29 13.06
C LEU A 210 6.99 -4.86 12.23
N LEU A 211 6.76 -4.39 11.00
CA LEU A 211 7.83 -3.84 10.17
C LEU A 211 8.48 -2.61 10.80
N LEU A 212 7.70 -1.74 11.44
CA LEU A 212 8.22 -0.60 12.20
C LEU A 212 9.12 -1.05 13.35
N ILE A 213 8.68 -2.05 14.14
CA ILE A 213 9.45 -2.63 15.24
C ILE A 213 10.78 -3.21 14.74
N LEU A 214 10.72 -4.02 13.68
CA LEU A 214 11.90 -4.70 13.13
C LEU A 214 12.87 -3.74 12.43
N SER A 215 12.37 -2.67 11.82
CA SER A 215 13.21 -1.65 11.17
C SER A 215 13.89 -0.70 12.15
N GLN A 216 13.27 -0.46 13.31
CA GLN A 216 13.76 0.42 14.37
C GLN A 216 14.43 -0.33 15.53
N GLY A 217 14.69 -1.64 15.39
CA GLY A 217 15.22 -2.46 16.48
C GLY A 217 16.57 -2.00 17.06
N THR A 218 17.32 -1.20 16.30
CA THR A 218 18.58 -0.55 16.74
C THR A 218 18.38 0.83 17.38
N ASP A 219 17.26 1.51 17.14
CA ASP A 219 16.95 2.83 17.71
C ASP A 219 16.07 2.72 18.96
N ARG A 220 16.69 2.96 20.12
CA ARG A 220 16.09 2.84 21.45
C ARG A 220 14.98 3.85 21.70
N VAL A 221 15.07 5.03 21.10
CA VAL A 221 14.05 6.07 21.29
C VAL A 221 12.83 5.75 20.44
N ALA A 222 13.07 5.30 19.21
CA ALA A 222 12.00 4.98 18.28
C ALA A 222 11.20 3.73 18.71
N VAL A 223 11.90 2.68 19.18
CA VAL A 223 11.26 1.45 19.68
C VAL A 223 10.39 1.67 20.92
N GLN A 224 10.61 2.76 21.68
CA GLN A 224 9.83 3.06 22.87
C GLN A 224 8.33 3.15 22.58
N SER A 225 7.97 3.73 21.44
CA SER A 225 6.59 3.88 20.98
C SER A 225 5.93 2.54 20.59
N CYS A 226 6.73 1.48 20.46
CA CYS A 226 6.25 0.17 20.05
C CYS A 226 5.95 -0.76 21.23
N PHE A 227 6.51 -0.53 22.42
CA PHE A 227 6.28 -1.42 23.57
C PHE A 227 4.79 -1.54 23.92
N ALA A 228 4.07 -0.41 23.91
CA ALA A 228 2.63 -0.36 24.16
C ALA A 228 1.80 -1.16 23.12
N LYS A 229 2.37 -1.49 21.96
CA LYS A 229 1.72 -2.32 20.93
C LYS A 229 1.98 -3.81 21.11
N VAL A 230 3.00 -4.16 21.88
CA VAL A 230 3.48 -5.54 22.08
C VAL A 230 3.10 -6.07 23.48
N PHE A 231 2.97 -5.18 24.45
CA PHE A 231 2.64 -5.47 25.83
C PHE A 231 1.49 -4.58 26.31
N ASP A 232 0.44 -5.20 26.84
CA ASP A 232 -0.77 -4.47 27.29
C ASP A 232 -0.51 -3.57 28.51
N SER A 233 0.40 -3.97 29.40
CA SER A 233 0.67 -3.27 30.68
C SER A 233 2.06 -2.62 30.74
N ILE A 234 2.65 -2.30 29.57
CA ILE A 234 3.93 -1.58 29.51
C ILE A 234 3.77 -0.40 28.57
N SER A 235 3.86 0.80 29.13
CA SER A 235 3.89 2.02 28.34
C SER A 235 5.33 2.36 27.95
N ARG A 236 6.30 2.10 28.84
CA ARG A 236 7.70 2.51 28.67
C ARG A 236 8.66 1.55 29.36
N VAL A 237 9.90 1.51 28.88
CA VAL A 237 11.05 0.90 29.56
C VAL A 237 12.15 1.94 29.81
N GLU A 238 12.91 1.78 30.88
CA GLU A 238 14.06 2.60 31.20
C GLU A 238 15.36 1.94 30.71
N PHE A 239 16.11 2.67 29.89
CA PHE A 239 17.40 2.23 29.35
C PHE A 239 18.55 2.87 30.12
N GLU A 240 19.42 2.03 30.67
CA GLU A 240 20.74 2.43 31.15
C GLU A 240 21.82 1.87 30.22
N LYS A 241 22.40 2.74 29.40
CA LYS A 241 23.31 2.35 28.30
C LYS A 241 22.63 1.30 27.42
N ASP A 242 23.19 0.09 27.35
CA ASP A 242 22.74 -1.02 26.50
C ASP A 242 21.88 -2.03 27.27
N ASN A 243 21.36 -1.66 28.44
CA ASN A 243 20.53 -2.52 29.25
C ASN A 243 19.20 -1.86 29.61
N ILE A 244 18.13 -2.65 29.57
CA ILE A 244 16.85 -2.28 30.17
C ILE A 244 16.94 -2.59 31.67
N ILE A 245 16.67 -1.59 32.51
CA ILE A 245 16.79 -1.68 33.97
C ILE A 245 15.44 -1.65 34.69
N ALA A 246 14.42 -1.03 34.09
CA ALA A 246 13.08 -0.94 34.65
C ALA A 246 12.03 -0.91 33.53
N PHE A 247 10.79 -1.24 33.89
CA PHE A 247 9.62 -1.04 33.03
C PHE A 247 8.56 -0.24 33.79
N GLN A 248 7.82 0.56 33.03
CA GLN A 248 6.85 1.52 33.51
C GLN A 248 5.49 1.26 32.86
N ASN A 249 4.44 1.20 33.69
CA ASN A 249 3.06 1.33 33.24
C ASN A 249 2.58 2.75 33.54
N ILE A 250 2.03 3.44 32.54
CA ILE A 250 1.52 4.80 32.68
C ILE A 250 0.02 4.75 32.41
N GLU A 251 -0.76 4.85 33.48
CA GLU A 251 -2.22 4.92 33.39
C GLU A 251 -2.72 6.34 33.68
N ALA A 252 -3.85 6.70 33.06
CA ALA A 252 -4.50 7.97 33.31
C ALA A 252 -5.19 7.92 34.68
N GLY A 253 -4.58 8.56 35.68
CA GLY A 253 -5.09 8.62 37.04
C GLY A 253 -6.27 9.60 37.18
N TYR A 254 -6.88 9.60 38.36
CA TYR A 254 -7.94 10.55 38.70
C TYR A 254 -7.36 11.98 38.80
N GLU A 255 -8.10 12.98 38.31
CA GLU A 255 -7.71 14.42 38.31
C GLU A 255 -6.57 14.83 37.36
N GLY A 256 -6.22 14.01 36.37
CA GLY A 256 -5.27 14.41 35.32
C GLY A 256 -3.78 14.29 35.72
N ALA A 257 -3.51 13.66 36.86
CA ALA A 257 -2.20 13.10 37.16
C ALA A 257 -2.06 11.73 36.49
N ASN A 258 -0.92 11.45 35.87
CA ASN A 258 -0.62 10.10 35.39
C ASN A 258 -0.11 9.28 36.58
N ASP A 259 -0.76 8.16 36.88
CA ASP A 259 -0.18 7.17 37.79
C ASP A 259 0.88 6.41 37.01
N VAL A 260 2.11 6.47 37.51
CA VAL A 260 3.28 5.85 36.88
C VAL A 260 3.78 4.75 37.79
N GLU A 261 3.47 3.51 37.44
CA GLU A 261 3.98 2.34 38.14
C GLU A 261 5.34 1.94 37.55
N GLU A 262 6.40 2.06 38.34
CA GLU A 262 7.76 1.71 37.92
C GLU A 262 8.32 0.52 38.68
N LEU A 263 8.55 -0.58 37.98
CA LEU A 263 9.19 -1.77 38.54
C LEU A 263 10.60 -1.96 37.99
N LYS A 264 11.56 -1.97 38.92
CA LYS A 264 12.97 -2.26 38.60
C LYS A 264 13.16 -3.75 38.35
N LEU A 265 13.77 -4.08 37.22
CA LEU A 265 14.06 -5.45 36.86
C LEU A 265 15.06 -6.07 37.82
N SER A 266 14.78 -7.29 38.24
CA SER A 266 15.66 -8.06 39.12
C SER A 266 17.05 -8.33 38.53
N LYS A 267 17.15 -8.35 37.19
CA LYS A 267 18.40 -8.39 36.43
C LYS A 267 18.26 -7.49 35.19
N PRO A 268 19.22 -6.62 34.90
CA PRO A 268 19.22 -5.83 33.67
C PRO A 268 19.21 -6.74 32.44
N VAL A 269 18.47 -6.34 31.39
CA VAL A 269 18.37 -7.08 30.13
C VAL A 269 19.17 -6.35 29.06
N SER A 270 20.20 -7.00 28.52
CA SER A 270 20.98 -6.40 27.44
C SER A 270 20.20 -6.38 26.13
N VAL A 271 20.19 -5.23 25.45
CA VAL A 271 19.52 -5.02 24.15
C VAL A 271 20.46 -5.22 22.96
N ASN A 272 21.44 -6.11 23.11
CA ASN A 272 22.38 -6.44 22.06
C ASN A 272 21.87 -7.60 21.20
N GLY A 273 21.90 -7.43 19.88
CA GLY A 273 21.47 -8.46 18.93
C GLY A 273 20.08 -8.19 18.35
N ASN A 274 19.39 -9.25 17.93
CA ASN A 274 18.09 -9.11 17.29
C ASN A 274 16.99 -8.77 18.31
N ILE A 275 16.00 -8.01 17.86
CA ILE A 275 14.91 -7.49 18.70
C ILE A 275 14.09 -8.59 19.37
N GLU A 276 13.81 -9.67 18.66
CA GLU A 276 13.07 -10.82 19.18
C GLU A 276 13.77 -11.51 20.36
N ASP A 277 15.10 -11.57 20.35
CA ASP A 277 15.88 -12.30 21.38
C ASP A 277 15.86 -11.55 22.72
N TRP A 278 16.09 -10.24 22.68
CA TRP A 278 16.07 -9.43 23.89
C TRP A 278 14.64 -9.13 24.37
N LEU A 279 13.64 -9.07 23.48
CA LEU A 279 12.23 -8.98 23.88
C LEU A 279 11.76 -10.25 24.61
N GLY A 280 12.12 -11.43 24.09
CA GLY A 280 11.83 -12.70 24.77
C GLY A 280 12.57 -12.83 26.11
N THR A 281 13.77 -12.25 26.22
CA THR A 281 14.51 -12.18 27.50
C THR A 281 13.85 -11.21 28.47
N LEU A 282 13.40 -10.03 27.99
CA LEU A 282 12.67 -9.04 28.77
C LEU A 282 11.41 -9.64 29.37
N GLU A 283 10.58 -10.32 28.58
CA GLU A 283 9.37 -10.98 29.06
C GLU A 283 9.66 -11.97 30.21
N LYS A 284 10.70 -12.80 30.05
CA LYS A 284 11.11 -13.76 31.10
C LYS A 284 11.59 -13.04 32.37
N GLN A 285 12.33 -11.93 32.24
CA GLN A 285 12.79 -11.18 33.40
C GLN A 285 11.67 -10.39 34.08
N MET A 286 10.71 -9.88 33.32
CA MET A 286 9.52 -9.24 33.87
C MET A 286 8.72 -10.21 34.71
N ALA A 287 8.41 -11.40 34.19
CA ALA A 287 7.71 -12.44 34.94
C ALA A 287 8.49 -12.80 36.22
N ARG A 288 9.81 -13.01 36.12
CA ARG A 288 10.66 -13.30 37.30
C ARG A 288 10.67 -12.17 38.33
N THR A 289 10.67 -10.93 37.88
CA THR A 289 10.65 -9.76 38.77
C THR A 289 9.32 -9.71 39.50
N MET A 290 8.20 -9.88 38.80
CA MET A 290 6.88 -9.98 39.42
C MET A 290 6.79 -11.13 40.43
N TYR A 291 7.27 -12.32 40.09
CA TYR A 291 7.29 -13.45 41.05
C TYR A 291 8.09 -13.12 42.31
N ARG A 292 9.24 -12.46 42.18
CA ARG A 292 10.07 -12.05 43.33
C ARG A 292 9.41 -10.96 44.17
N GLU A 293 8.78 -9.98 43.54
CA GLU A 293 8.08 -8.91 44.26
C GLU A 293 6.88 -9.49 45.02
N VAL A 294 6.12 -10.40 44.41
CA VAL A 294 5.02 -11.12 45.10
C VAL A 294 5.56 -11.99 46.24
N GLU A 295 6.66 -12.72 46.05
CA GLU A 295 7.27 -13.51 47.12
C GLU A 295 7.76 -12.63 48.28
N ARG A 296 8.35 -11.46 47.97
CA ARG A 296 8.78 -10.47 48.99
C ARG A 296 7.58 -9.97 49.78
N VAL A 297 6.54 -9.50 49.09
CA VAL A 297 5.31 -8.99 49.72
C VAL A 297 4.62 -10.07 50.56
N ALA A 298 4.60 -11.33 50.09
CA ALA A 298 4.03 -12.43 50.85
C ALA A 298 4.81 -12.72 52.15
N LYS A 299 6.14 -12.63 52.14
CA LYS A 299 6.95 -12.76 53.36
C LYS A 299 6.75 -11.58 54.29
N ASP A 300 6.79 -10.37 53.77
CA ASP A 300 6.58 -9.14 54.54
C ASP A 300 5.17 -9.11 55.16
N SER A 301 4.17 -9.74 54.52
CA SER A 301 2.80 -9.87 55.05
C SER A 301 2.65 -10.76 56.27
N LEU A 302 3.66 -11.60 56.57
CA LEU A 302 3.70 -12.40 57.79
C LEU A 302 4.27 -11.61 58.98
N ASP A 303 5.07 -10.57 58.70
CA ASP A 303 5.86 -9.82 59.70
C ASP A 303 5.39 -8.36 59.89
N MET A 304 4.55 -7.80 58.99
CA MET A 304 4.15 -6.39 58.97
C MET A 304 2.63 -6.18 58.93
N GLU A 305 2.16 -5.02 59.42
CA GLU A 305 0.74 -4.63 59.32
C GLU A 305 0.36 -4.14 57.91
N LEU A 306 -0.87 -4.44 57.47
CA LEU A 306 -1.41 -4.12 56.13
C LEU A 306 -1.12 -2.69 55.61
N PRO A 307 -1.22 -1.61 56.42
CA PRO A 307 -0.97 -0.25 55.96
C PRO A 307 0.51 0.03 55.61
N GLU A 308 1.46 -0.64 56.26
CA GLU A 308 2.89 -0.49 55.97
C GLU A 308 3.29 -1.29 54.72
N ILE A 309 2.65 -2.44 54.49
CA ILE A 309 2.80 -3.23 53.26
C ILE A 309 2.29 -2.44 52.07
N LEU A 310 1.10 -1.84 52.19
CA LEU A 310 0.54 -0.98 51.15
C LEU A 310 1.42 0.24 50.89
N LYS A 311 1.93 0.94 51.91
CA LYS A 311 2.86 2.06 51.70
C LYS A 311 4.20 1.65 51.08
N SER A 312 4.74 0.48 51.40
CA SER A 312 6.00 -0.01 50.82
C SER A 312 5.86 -0.53 49.38
N THR A 313 4.64 -0.95 49.02
CA THR A 313 4.31 -1.54 47.72
C THR A 313 3.76 -0.47 46.75
N VAL A 314 2.97 0.49 47.22
CA VAL A 314 2.36 1.62 46.46
C VAL A 314 3.27 2.87 46.39
N HIS A 315 4.50 2.80 46.90
CA HIS A 315 5.56 3.77 46.56
C HIS A 315 6.61 3.16 45.61
N LYS A 316 6.42 1.91 45.21
CA LYS A 316 7.25 1.16 44.24
C LYS A 316 6.42 0.64 43.05
N LEU A 317 5.10 0.71 43.16
CA LEU A 317 4.08 0.73 42.11
C LEU A 317 3.47 2.13 42.21
#